data_AF-A0A4V4NG78-F1
#
_entry.id   AF-A0A4V4NG78-F1
#
_cell.length_a   1.000
_cell.length_b   1.000
_cell.length_c   1.000
_cell.angle_alpha   90.00
_cell.angle_beta   90.00
_cell.angle_gamma   90.00
#
_symmetry.space_group_name_H-M   'P 1'
#
loop_
_entity.id
_entity.type
_entity.pdbx_description
1 polymer ?
#
loop_
_entity_poly.entity_id
_entity_poly.type
_entity_poly.pdbx_seq_one_letter_code
_entity_poly.pdbx_strand_id
1 'polypeptide(L)'
;MEDYADSIAGRVGYGLNVEQRKKLSIATELVARPSLLLFLDEPTSGLDSESSYAIIRVLKDLARAGQAILCTIHQPSVMLFEQFDRLLLLKKGGQTVYFGDIGPDSKTIIDYFEKHGGRICGASENPAEYILDVVDTSEIDWFGIWKNSDEFQHVATEIDELNASTFEKPVGGDAEWNGRPYLMPGFWKFMWRTSPITYFLANLLGVVIHDRPVICSQTEYNFLQPPTNMTCGDYLDDYFETHTGYVNNPDESSNCEVCAYNVGDDFINSIGIYYSDRWRNVDRRAILAHINDLGSPDLVTLTKFIGIPTPKSTPQFLQTIGTYLYYTGADTSNVATVAAILSSISTIISKEPQL
;
A
#
# COMPACT_ATOMS: atom_id res chain seq x y z
N MET A 1 -19.73 7.86 -2.11
CA MET A 1 -19.71 8.09 -0.64
C MET A 1 -20.45 9.38 -0.25
N GLU A 2 -20.96 10.18 -1.19
CA GLU A 2 -21.62 11.46 -0.89
C GLU A 2 -22.86 11.30 0.01
N ASP A 3 -23.64 10.23 -0.18
CA ASP A 3 -24.91 10.01 0.54
C ASP A 3 -24.79 9.83 2.06
N TYR A 4 -23.59 9.57 2.57
CA TYR A 4 -23.34 9.33 4.01
C TYR A 4 -22.04 9.99 4.51
N ALA A 5 -21.52 10.97 3.79
CA ALA A 5 -20.26 11.65 4.13
C ALA A 5 -20.28 12.29 5.54
N ASP A 6 -21.43 12.83 5.96
CA ASP A 6 -21.60 13.51 7.25
C ASP A 6 -22.13 12.58 8.37
N SER A 7 -22.17 11.27 8.13
CA SER A 7 -22.71 10.32 9.10
C SER A 7 -21.75 10.08 10.26
N ILE A 8 -22.27 10.14 11.50
CA ILE A 8 -21.47 9.91 12.71
C ILE A 8 -21.11 8.42 12.83
N ALA A 9 -19.82 8.11 12.99
CA ALA A 9 -19.32 6.78 13.31
C ALA A 9 -19.28 6.57 14.84
N GLY A 10 -19.96 5.55 15.38
CA GLY A 10 -19.76 5.16 16.79
C GLY A 10 -20.84 4.32 17.46
N ARG A 11 -22.14 4.64 17.32
CA ARG A 11 -23.21 3.91 18.03
C ARG A 11 -24.04 3.02 17.10
N VAL A 12 -24.25 1.76 17.50
CA VAL A 12 -25.13 0.82 16.78
C VAL A 12 -26.57 1.36 16.83
N GLY A 13 -27.16 1.62 15.65
CA GLY A 13 -28.54 2.10 15.50
C GLY A 13 -28.71 3.57 15.05
N TYR A 14 -27.65 4.38 15.06
CA TYR A 14 -27.66 5.77 14.56
C TYR A 14 -26.38 6.04 13.74
N GLY A 15 -26.51 6.57 12.52
CA GLY A 15 -25.40 6.87 11.61
C GLY A 15 -25.11 5.73 10.63
N LEU A 16 -23.83 5.34 10.49
CA LEU A 16 -23.40 4.35 9.48
C LEU A 16 -23.93 2.94 9.78
N ASN A 17 -24.49 2.29 8.74
CA ASN A 17 -24.87 0.88 8.80
C ASN A 17 -23.62 -0.03 8.89
N VAL A 18 -23.82 -1.34 9.12
CA VAL A 18 -22.71 -2.29 9.37
C VAL A 18 -21.76 -2.38 8.15
N GLU A 19 -22.29 -2.38 6.94
CA GLU A 19 -21.54 -2.40 5.68
C GLU A 19 -20.69 -1.13 5.51
N GLN A 20 -21.30 0.03 5.67
CA GLN A 20 -20.64 1.34 5.59
C GLN A 20 -19.55 1.49 6.63
N ARG A 21 -19.76 0.96 7.84
CA ARG A 21 -18.75 0.98 8.90
C ARG A 21 -17.53 0.14 8.55
N LYS A 22 -17.72 -1.00 7.86
CA LYS A 22 -16.64 -1.83 7.34
C LYS A 22 -15.91 -1.15 6.19
N LYS A 23 -16.64 -0.53 5.26
CA LYS A 23 -16.03 0.32 4.21
C LYS A 23 -15.20 1.45 4.82
N LEU A 24 -15.70 2.10 5.87
CA LEU A 24 -14.96 3.15 6.58
C LEU A 24 -13.70 2.58 7.25
N SER A 25 -13.79 1.43 7.91
CA SER A 25 -12.63 0.77 8.52
C SER A 25 -11.56 0.39 7.50
N ILE A 26 -11.96 -0.13 6.33
CA ILE A 26 -11.02 -0.40 5.24
C ILE A 26 -10.43 0.92 4.72
N ALA A 27 -11.26 1.95 4.57
CA ALA A 27 -10.82 3.26 4.11
C ALA A 27 -9.82 3.92 5.08
N THR A 28 -9.98 3.79 6.39
CA THR A 28 -9.01 4.30 7.37
C THR A 28 -7.65 3.63 7.22
N GLU A 29 -7.62 2.32 7.00
CA GLU A 29 -6.37 1.60 6.71
C GLU A 29 -5.78 2.01 5.35
N LEU A 30 -6.61 2.25 4.34
CA LEU A 30 -6.14 2.71 3.02
C LEU A 30 -5.60 4.15 3.06
N VAL A 31 -6.07 5.00 3.97
CA VAL A 31 -5.51 6.35 4.19
C VAL A 31 -4.06 6.26 4.66
N ALA A 32 -3.72 5.24 5.46
CA ALA A 32 -2.34 4.95 5.85
C ALA A 32 -1.46 4.49 4.66
N ARG A 33 -2.08 4.15 3.52
CA ARG A 33 -1.43 3.85 2.25
C ARG A 33 -0.36 2.76 2.36
N PRO A 34 -0.72 1.54 2.78
CA PRO A 34 0.22 0.45 3.00
C PRO A 34 1.04 0.16 1.74
N SER A 35 2.36 0.08 1.88
CA SER A 35 3.32 0.13 0.77
C SER A 35 3.46 -1.14 -0.05
N LEU A 36 2.88 -2.25 0.41
CA LEU A 36 3.04 -3.55 -0.23
C LEU A 36 1.79 -4.41 -0.12
N LEU A 37 1.35 -4.67 1.11
CA LEU A 37 0.33 -5.66 1.43
C LEU A 37 -0.69 -5.09 2.41
N LEU A 38 -1.97 -5.22 2.07
CA LEU A 38 -3.10 -4.91 2.95
C LEU A 38 -3.58 -6.20 3.61
N PHE A 39 -3.54 -6.25 4.95
CA PHE A 39 -4.07 -7.36 5.74
C PHE A 39 -5.49 -7.03 6.20
N LEU A 40 -6.42 -7.97 6.01
CA LEU A 40 -7.81 -7.82 6.46
C LEU A 40 -8.24 -9.09 7.20
N ASP A 41 -8.61 -8.93 8.47
CA ASP A 41 -9.13 -10.04 9.25
C ASP A 41 -10.67 -10.11 9.12
N GLU A 42 -11.17 -11.20 8.55
CA GLU A 42 -12.59 -11.49 8.31
C GLU A 42 -13.46 -10.31 7.82
N PRO A 43 -13.12 -9.65 6.69
CA PRO A 43 -13.77 -8.42 6.26
C PRO A 43 -15.28 -8.56 5.96
N THR A 44 -15.77 -9.79 5.77
CA THR A 44 -17.18 -10.11 5.50
C THR A 44 -17.97 -10.55 6.74
N SER A 45 -17.31 -10.74 7.89
CA SER A 45 -17.97 -11.27 9.10
C SER A 45 -19.10 -10.37 9.58
N GLY A 46 -20.28 -10.92 9.84
CA GLY A 46 -21.47 -10.16 10.28
C GLY A 46 -22.06 -9.24 9.20
N LEU A 47 -21.88 -9.56 7.91
CA LEU A 47 -22.63 -9.00 6.78
C LEU A 47 -23.54 -10.07 6.17
N ASP A 48 -24.62 -9.62 5.52
CA ASP A 48 -25.37 -10.45 4.59
C ASP A 48 -24.58 -10.68 3.29
N SER A 49 -25.06 -11.59 2.44
CA SER A 49 -24.37 -12.01 1.22
C SER A 49 -24.15 -10.86 0.22
N GLU A 50 -25.12 -9.96 0.05
CA GLU A 50 -25.04 -8.83 -0.88
C GLU A 50 -24.02 -7.80 -0.39
N SER A 51 -24.12 -7.42 0.89
CA SER A 51 -23.16 -6.51 1.53
C SER A 51 -21.73 -7.07 1.49
N SER A 52 -21.56 -8.37 1.74
CA SER A 52 -20.26 -9.05 1.65
C SER A 52 -19.67 -8.98 0.24
N TYR A 53 -20.50 -9.21 -0.78
CA TYR A 53 -20.09 -9.13 -2.18
C TYR A 53 -19.64 -7.70 -2.56
N ALA A 54 -20.36 -6.69 -2.07
CA ALA A 54 -19.98 -5.30 -2.27
C ALA A 54 -18.59 -4.97 -1.66
N ILE A 55 -18.27 -5.51 -0.48
CA ILE A 55 -16.93 -5.37 0.12
C ILE A 55 -15.87 -6.06 -0.72
N ILE A 56 -16.07 -7.34 -1.08
CA ILE A 56 -15.10 -8.10 -1.88
C ILE A 56 -14.86 -7.46 -3.24
N ARG A 57 -15.88 -6.88 -3.88
CA ARG A 57 -15.72 -6.13 -5.13
C ARG A 57 -14.77 -4.94 -4.97
N VAL A 58 -14.91 -4.18 -3.87
CA VAL A 58 -13.98 -3.08 -3.57
C VAL A 58 -12.56 -3.59 -3.40
N LEU A 59 -12.37 -4.69 -2.65
CA LEU A 59 -11.05 -5.31 -2.50
C LEU A 59 -10.47 -5.76 -3.85
N LYS A 60 -11.29 -6.35 -4.72
CA LYS A 60 -10.88 -6.78 -6.06
C LYS A 60 -10.47 -5.62 -6.96
N ASP A 61 -11.18 -4.50 -6.87
CA ASP A 61 -10.83 -3.28 -7.61
C ASP A 61 -9.52 -2.66 -7.08
N LEU A 62 -9.27 -2.71 -5.77
CA LEU A 62 -7.98 -2.33 -5.17
C LEU A 62 -6.84 -3.25 -5.62
N ALA A 63 -7.09 -4.56 -5.67
CA ALA A 63 -6.12 -5.53 -6.15
C ALA A 63 -5.74 -5.28 -7.62
N ARG A 64 -6.74 -5.00 -8.47
CA ARG A 64 -6.53 -4.60 -9.87
C ARG A 64 -5.76 -3.28 -10.01
N ALA A 65 -5.83 -2.40 -9.02
CA ALA A 65 -5.05 -1.17 -8.98
C ALA A 65 -3.58 -1.40 -8.56
N GLY A 66 -3.19 -2.65 -8.26
CA GLY A 66 -1.82 -3.04 -7.91
C GLY A 66 -1.57 -3.19 -6.41
N GLN A 67 -2.60 -3.15 -5.58
CA GLN A 67 -2.48 -3.41 -4.14
C GLN A 67 -2.47 -4.92 -3.87
N ALA A 68 -1.44 -5.47 -3.24
CA ALA A 68 -1.54 -6.84 -2.75
C ALA A 68 -2.47 -6.87 -1.52
N ILE A 69 -3.36 -7.85 -1.46
CA ILE A 69 -4.33 -8.01 -0.38
C ILE A 69 -4.26 -9.45 0.13
N LEU A 70 -4.13 -9.60 1.45
CA LEU A 70 -4.25 -10.87 2.14
C LEU A 70 -5.39 -10.75 3.14
N CYS A 71 -6.36 -11.66 3.08
CA CYS A 71 -7.44 -11.69 4.04
C CYS A 71 -7.79 -13.09 4.50
N THR A 72 -8.33 -13.17 5.72
CA THR A 72 -8.95 -14.37 6.26
C THR A 72 -10.45 -14.31 5.97
N ILE A 73 -11.05 -15.44 5.59
CA ILE A 73 -12.50 -15.52 5.37
C ILE A 73 -13.04 -16.74 6.10
N HIS A 74 -13.98 -16.50 7.00
CA HIS A 74 -14.72 -17.55 7.67
C HIS A 74 -15.90 -17.97 6.80
N GLN A 75 -15.87 -19.21 6.28
CA GLN A 75 -16.97 -19.86 5.53
C GLN A 75 -17.60 -19.00 4.41
N PRO A 76 -16.90 -18.81 3.28
CA PRO A 76 -17.43 -18.03 2.16
C PRO A 76 -18.59 -18.74 1.44
N SER A 77 -19.53 -17.95 0.94
CA SER A 77 -20.49 -18.43 -0.07
C SER A 77 -19.78 -18.72 -1.39
N VAL A 78 -20.36 -19.58 -2.24
CA VAL A 78 -19.83 -19.93 -3.57
C VAL A 78 -19.45 -18.68 -4.37
N MET A 79 -20.37 -17.70 -4.42
CA MET A 79 -20.15 -16.46 -5.18
C MET A 79 -18.97 -15.63 -4.68
N LEU A 80 -18.69 -15.66 -3.37
CA LEU A 80 -17.55 -14.96 -2.77
C LEU A 80 -16.25 -15.73 -3.00
N PHE A 81 -16.30 -17.05 -2.86
CA PHE A 81 -15.13 -17.92 -3.02
C PHE A 81 -14.51 -17.79 -4.41
N GLU A 82 -15.34 -17.70 -5.45
CA GLU A 82 -14.88 -17.49 -6.83
C GLU A 82 -14.28 -16.10 -7.11
N GLN A 83 -14.38 -15.15 -6.18
CA GLN A 83 -13.77 -13.84 -6.38
C GLN A 83 -12.28 -13.79 -6.06
N PHE A 84 -11.75 -14.75 -5.31
CA PHE A 84 -10.36 -14.78 -4.90
C PHE A 84 -9.47 -15.41 -5.98
N ASP A 85 -8.27 -14.85 -6.14
CA ASP A 85 -7.31 -15.33 -7.14
C ASP A 85 -6.58 -16.59 -6.64
N ARG A 86 -6.02 -16.52 -5.42
CA ARG A 86 -5.34 -17.62 -4.73
C ARG A 86 -5.95 -17.92 -3.36
N LEU A 87 -5.88 -19.18 -2.96
CA LEU A 87 -6.27 -19.67 -1.64
C LEU A 87 -5.06 -20.24 -0.91
N LEU A 88 -4.84 -19.82 0.33
CA LEU A 88 -4.00 -20.50 1.31
C LEU A 88 -4.89 -21.23 2.32
N LEU A 89 -4.89 -22.56 2.29
CA LEU A 89 -5.67 -23.39 3.20
C LEU A 89 -4.79 -24.02 4.27
N LEU A 90 -5.18 -23.84 5.53
CA LEU A 90 -4.49 -24.35 6.71
C LEU A 90 -5.38 -25.34 7.45
N LYS A 91 -4.79 -26.43 7.95
CA LYS A 91 -5.43 -27.34 8.91
C LYS A 91 -4.98 -27.06 10.34
N LYS A 92 -5.66 -27.68 11.30
CA LYS A 92 -5.31 -27.61 12.73
C LYS A 92 -3.82 -27.89 12.95
N GLY A 93 -3.17 -27.03 13.75
CA GLY A 93 -1.72 -27.05 13.95
C GLY A 93 -0.94 -26.14 12.99
N GLY A 94 -1.63 -25.31 12.19
CA GLY A 94 -1.01 -24.32 11.31
C GLY A 94 -0.33 -24.94 10.08
N GLN A 95 -0.72 -26.17 9.72
CA GLN A 95 -0.12 -26.91 8.62
C GLN A 95 -0.82 -26.56 7.31
N THR A 96 -0.07 -26.16 6.29
CA THR A 96 -0.59 -25.90 4.95
C THR A 96 -1.00 -27.18 4.25
N VAL A 97 -2.21 -27.20 3.72
CA VAL A 97 -2.76 -28.33 2.95
C VAL A 97 -2.95 -28.01 1.47
N TYR A 98 -3.02 -26.72 1.14
CA TYR A 98 -3.09 -26.22 -0.22
C TYR A 98 -2.67 -24.75 -0.26
N PHE A 99 -1.89 -24.36 -1.28
CA PHE A 99 -1.65 -22.96 -1.60
C PHE A 99 -1.55 -22.78 -3.11
N GLY A 100 -2.53 -22.11 -3.72
CA GLY A 100 -2.56 -22.00 -5.18
C GLY A 100 -3.83 -21.34 -5.69
N ASP A 101 -3.97 -21.31 -7.01
CA ASP A 101 -5.12 -20.71 -7.67
C ASP A 101 -6.40 -21.50 -7.38
N ILE A 102 -7.52 -20.81 -7.27
CA ILE A 102 -8.83 -21.47 -7.13
C ILE A 102 -9.28 -22.05 -8.49
N GLY A 103 -8.95 -21.33 -9.57
CA GLY A 103 -9.33 -21.67 -10.93
C GLY A 103 -10.78 -21.33 -11.27
N PRO A 104 -11.15 -21.36 -12.57
CA PRO A 104 -12.51 -21.13 -13.00
C PRO A 104 -13.46 -22.19 -12.45
N ASP A 105 -14.62 -21.78 -11.95
CA ASP A 105 -15.62 -22.62 -11.29
C ASP A 105 -15.04 -23.47 -10.13
N SER A 106 -13.95 -23.01 -9.48
CA SER A 106 -13.23 -23.75 -8.44
C SER A 106 -12.65 -25.11 -8.88
N LYS A 107 -12.52 -25.36 -10.18
CA LYS A 107 -12.09 -26.68 -10.69
C LYS A 107 -10.67 -27.05 -10.31
N THR A 108 -9.73 -26.10 -10.37
CA THR A 108 -8.33 -26.38 -10.07
C THR A 108 -8.15 -26.93 -8.66
N ILE A 109 -8.84 -26.32 -7.68
CA ILE A 109 -8.78 -26.78 -6.30
C ILE A 109 -9.56 -28.09 -6.09
N ILE A 110 -10.75 -28.25 -6.70
CA ILE A 110 -11.53 -29.49 -6.62
C ILE A 110 -10.73 -30.67 -7.19
N ASP A 111 -10.16 -30.50 -8.38
CA ASP A 111 -9.35 -31.51 -9.06
C ASP A 111 -8.15 -31.94 -8.22
N TYR A 112 -7.51 -31.01 -7.49
CA TYR A 112 -6.44 -31.32 -6.55
C TYR A 112 -6.93 -32.26 -5.44
N PHE A 113 -8.02 -31.91 -4.75
CA PHE A 113 -8.54 -32.75 -3.67
C PHE A 113 -9.03 -34.11 -4.18
N GLU A 114 -9.73 -34.16 -5.32
CA GLU A 114 -10.21 -35.41 -5.92
C GLU A 114 -9.05 -36.32 -6.38
N LYS A 115 -8.02 -35.76 -7.04
CA LYS A 115 -6.82 -36.49 -7.50
C LYS A 115 -6.07 -37.15 -6.34
N HIS A 116 -6.06 -36.52 -5.18
CA HIS A 116 -5.31 -36.96 -4.01
C HIS A 116 -6.13 -37.81 -3.02
N GLY A 117 -7.33 -38.25 -3.42
CA GLY A 117 -8.13 -39.21 -2.65
C GLY A 117 -9.29 -38.59 -1.86
N GLY A 118 -9.59 -37.32 -2.08
CA GLY A 118 -10.81 -36.68 -1.60
C GLY A 118 -12.06 -37.27 -2.26
N ARG A 119 -13.21 -37.12 -1.59
CA ARG A 119 -14.50 -37.52 -2.18
C ARG A 119 -14.81 -36.65 -3.40
N ILE A 120 -15.64 -37.13 -4.32
CA ILE A 120 -16.08 -36.32 -5.46
C ILE A 120 -16.96 -35.17 -4.95
N CYS A 121 -16.70 -33.95 -5.42
CA CYS A 121 -17.50 -32.77 -5.10
C CYS A 121 -18.86 -32.85 -5.80
N GLY A 122 -19.95 -32.61 -5.07
CA GLY A 122 -21.29 -32.58 -5.67
C GLY A 122 -21.44 -31.43 -6.66
N ALA A 123 -22.19 -31.64 -7.76
CA ALA A 123 -22.37 -30.62 -8.80
C ALA A 123 -23.06 -29.32 -8.32
N SER A 124 -23.77 -29.36 -7.20
CA SER A 124 -24.42 -28.21 -6.56
C SER A 124 -23.87 -27.92 -5.16
N GLU A 125 -22.76 -28.56 -4.80
CA GLU A 125 -22.13 -28.39 -3.50
C GLU A 125 -21.25 -27.13 -3.48
N ASN A 126 -21.15 -26.46 -2.33
CA ASN A 126 -20.28 -25.32 -2.18
C ASN A 126 -18.81 -25.79 -2.12
N PRO A 127 -17.94 -25.42 -3.08
CA PRO A 127 -16.55 -25.85 -3.09
C PRO A 127 -15.79 -25.48 -1.81
N ALA A 128 -16.11 -24.33 -1.20
CA ALA A 128 -15.47 -23.90 0.05
C ALA A 128 -15.87 -24.76 1.26
N GLU A 129 -17.12 -25.25 1.31
CA GLU A 129 -17.55 -26.18 2.35
C GLU A 129 -16.99 -27.58 2.10
N TYR A 130 -16.99 -28.01 0.83
CA TYR A 130 -16.42 -29.28 0.40
C TYR A 130 -14.94 -29.42 0.82
N ILE A 131 -14.09 -28.43 0.54
CA ILE A 131 -12.65 -28.52 0.88
C ILE A 131 -12.43 -28.56 2.40
N LEU A 132 -13.23 -27.83 3.17
CA LEU A 132 -13.15 -27.85 4.64
C LEU A 132 -13.58 -29.22 5.17
N ASP A 133 -14.69 -29.75 4.68
CA ASP A 133 -15.21 -31.07 5.05
C ASP A 133 -14.21 -32.18 4.72
N VAL A 134 -13.61 -32.18 3.52
CA VAL A 134 -12.60 -33.16 3.11
C VAL A 134 -11.36 -33.12 4.00
N VAL A 135 -10.89 -31.93 4.37
CA VAL A 135 -9.71 -31.77 5.22
C VAL A 135 -9.98 -32.19 6.67
N ASP A 136 -11.19 -31.95 7.19
CA ASP A 136 -11.54 -32.25 8.58
C ASP A 136 -12.00 -33.70 8.81
N THR A 137 -12.70 -34.31 7.84
CA THR A 137 -13.30 -35.64 8.00
C THR A 137 -12.39 -36.80 7.59
N SER A 138 -11.39 -36.55 6.74
CA SER A 138 -10.54 -37.62 6.24
C SER A 138 -9.40 -37.95 7.21
N GLU A 139 -9.05 -39.24 7.31
CA GLU A 139 -7.80 -39.68 7.96
C GLU A 139 -6.56 -39.48 7.06
N ILE A 140 -6.73 -38.79 5.92
CA ILE A 140 -5.69 -38.59 4.92
C ILE A 140 -4.72 -37.52 5.43
N ASP A 141 -3.41 -37.79 5.34
CA ASP A 141 -2.40 -36.79 5.66
C ASP A 141 -2.24 -35.75 4.53
N TRP A 142 -3.16 -34.79 4.47
CA TRP A 142 -3.14 -33.70 3.50
C TRP A 142 -1.87 -32.85 3.54
N PHE A 143 -1.21 -32.74 4.70
CA PHE A 143 0.04 -31.98 4.81
C PHE A 143 1.20 -32.72 4.15
N GLY A 144 1.29 -34.03 4.39
CA GLY A 144 2.24 -34.90 3.69
C GLY A 144 2.00 -34.93 2.19
N ILE A 145 0.74 -34.97 1.75
CA ILE A 145 0.38 -34.90 0.33
C ILE A 145 0.85 -33.58 -0.27
N TRP A 146 0.46 -32.44 0.31
CA TRP A 146 0.86 -31.11 -0.16
C TRP A 146 2.38 -31.01 -0.34
N LYS A 147 3.16 -31.37 0.68
CA LYS A 147 4.64 -31.32 0.60
C LYS A 147 5.27 -32.15 -0.51
N ASN A 148 4.61 -33.26 -0.90
CA ASN A 148 5.10 -34.16 -1.93
C ASN A 148 4.43 -33.89 -3.29
N SER A 149 3.55 -32.90 -3.39
CA SER A 149 2.78 -32.61 -4.59
C SER A 149 3.56 -31.76 -5.59
N ASP A 150 3.20 -31.87 -6.87
CA ASP A 150 3.80 -31.07 -7.94
C ASP A 150 3.48 -29.58 -7.74
N GLU A 151 2.29 -29.28 -7.20
CA GLU A 151 1.82 -27.93 -6.90
C GLU A 151 2.71 -27.23 -5.85
N PHE A 152 3.12 -27.95 -4.79
CA PHE A 152 4.07 -27.39 -3.82
C PHE A 152 5.44 -27.12 -4.44
N GLN A 153 5.93 -28.00 -5.32
CA GLN A 153 7.21 -27.78 -6.01
C GLN A 153 7.15 -26.54 -6.91
N HIS A 154 6.04 -26.34 -7.61
CA HIS A 154 5.83 -25.15 -8.43
C HIS A 154 5.88 -23.88 -7.57
N VAL A 155 5.13 -23.85 -6.46
CA VAL A 155 5.10 -22.68 -5.58
C VAL A 155 6.44 -22.43 -4.90
N ALA A 156 7.12 -23.48 -4.45
CA ALA A 156 8.47 -23.35 -3.89
C ALA A 156 9.45 -22.75 -4.91
N THR A 157 9.37 -23.19 -6.17
CA THR A 157 10.18 -22.63 -7.26
C THR A 157 9.82 -21.17 -7.53
N GLU A 158 8.53 -20.81 -7.60
CA GLU A 158 8.06 -19.42 -7.75
C GLU A 158 8.62 -18.54 -6.62
N ILE A 159 8.57 -19.01 -5.36
CA ILE A 159 9.09 -18.29 -4.20
C ILE A 159 10.61 -18.11 -4.32
N ASP A 160 11.35 -19.15 -4.72
CA ASP A 160 12.80 -19.09 -4.88
C ASP A 160 13.21 -18.13 -6.00
N GLU A 161 12.48 -18.12 -7.12
CA GLU A 161 12.67 -17.16 -8.22
C GLU A 161 12.38 -15.72 -7.78
N LEU A 162 11.28 -15.52 -7.03
CA LEU A 162 10.94 -14.21 -6.46
C LEU A 162 12.02 -13.73 -5.49
N ASN A 163 12.51 -14.61 -4.62
CA ASN A 163 13.60 -14.29 -3.70
C ASN A 163 14.86 -13.91 -4.47
N ALA A 164 15.26 -14.70 -5.47
CA ALA A 164 16.44 -14.42 -6.30
C ALA A 164 16.34 -13.06 -7.00
N SER A 165 15.19 -12.76 -7.62
CA SER A 165 14.96 -11.47 -8.29
C SER A 165 14.89 -10.26 -7.34
N THR A 166 14.56 -10.50 -6.07
CA THR A 166 14.49 -9.45 -5.04
C THR A 166 15.88 -9.11 -4.50
N PHE A 167 16.81 -10.07 -4.42
CA PHE A 167 18.21 -9.84 -4.02
C PHE A 167 19.11 -9.30 -5.15
N GLU A 168 18.73 -9.49 -6.42
CA GLU A 168 19.44 -8.89 -7.57
C GLU A 168 19.09 -7.42 -7.81
N LYS A 169 18.05 -6.88 -7.18
CA LYS A 169 17.93 -5.43 -7.05
C LYS A 169 18.79 -5.00 -5.87
N PRO A 170 19.99 -4.44 -6.09
CA PRO A 170 20.63 -3.72 -5.01
C PRO A 170 19.64 -2.67 -4.52
N VAL A 171 19.33 -2.70 -3.23
CA VAL A 171 18.98 -1.47 -2.52
C VAL A 171 20.27 -0.65 -2.48
N GLY A 172 20.68 -0.11 -3.61
CA GLY A 172 22.01 0.48 -3.76
C GLY A 172 22.21 1.19 -5.09
N GLY A 173 22.42 2.52 -4.98
CA GLY A 173 23.02 3.44 -5.95
C GLY A 173 22.32 3.46 -7.30
N ASP A 174 21.29 4.25 -7.56
CA ASP A 174 21.28 5.72 -7.58
C ASP A 174 19.95 6.29 -7.08
N ALA A 175 19.22 5.48 -6.33
CA ALA A 175 18.00 5.90 -5.63
C ALA A 175 18.40 6.59 -4.34
N GLU A 176 18.86 7.83 -4.46
CA GLU A 176 18.83 8.84 -3.40
C GLU A 176 17.50 8.71 -2.65
N TRP A 177 17.52 8.13 -1.44
CA TRP A 177 16.37 8.00 -0.56
C TRP A 177 16.03 9.41 -0.02
N ASN A 178 15.40 10.18 -0.90
CA ASN A 178 15.07 11.60 -0.76
C ASN A 178 13.61 11.77 -0.28
N GLY A 179 13.15 10.88 0.60
CA GLY A 179 11.84 10.96 1.20
C GLY A 179 10.65 11.00 0.25
N ARG A 180 10.63 10.07 -0.70
CA ARG A 180 9.59 9.99 -1.73
C ARG A 180 8.52 8.96 -1.33
N PRO A 181 7.22 9.30 -1.37
CA PRO A 181 6.16 8.31 -1.20
C PRO A 181 6.16 7.33 -2.38
N TYR A 182 6.51 6.06 -2.13
CA TYR A 182 6.77 5.04 -3.15
C TYR A 182 5.57 4.64 -4.05
N LEU A 183 4.35 5.07 -3.76
CA LEU A 183 3.13 4.42 -4.27
C LEU A 183 2.29 5.29 -5.22
N MET A 184 2.88 6.18 -6.03
CA MET A 184 2.15 6.84 -7.12
C MET A 184 2.59 6.25 -8.48
N PRO A 185 1.65 5.89 -9.40
CA PRO A 185 1.99 5.47 -10.75
C PRO A 185 2.92 6.49 -11.40
N GLY A 186 3.90 6.03 -12.19
CA GLY A 186 5.02 6.83 -12.67
C GLY A 186 4.68 8.24 -13.17
N PHE A 187 3.55 8.38 -13.87
CA PHE A 187 3.01 9.65 -14.37
C PHE A 187 2.69 10.66 -13.26
N TRP A 188 2.11 10.23 -12.13
CA TRP A 188 1.69 11.12 -11.03
C TRP A 188 2.83 11.55 -10.10
N LYS A 189 4.05 11.02 -10.30
CA LYS A 189 5.23 11.37 -9.49
C LYS A 189 5.57 12.87 -9.54
N PHE A 190 5.19 13.58 -10.60
CA PHE A 190 5.45 15.03 -10.70
C PHE A 190 4.56 15.84 -9.74
N MET A 191 3.33 15.40 -9.45
CA MET A 191 2.38 16.15 -8.63
C MET A 191 2.89 16.44 -7.22
N TRP A 192 3.61 15.47 -6.62
CA TRP A 192 4.25 15.65 -5.31
C TRP A 192 5.39 16.67 -5.35
N ARG A 193 6.10 16.77 -6.48
CA ARG A 193 7.19 17.75 -6.65
C ARG A 193 6.67 19.15 -6.88
N THR A 194 5.44 19.30 -7.39
CA THR A 194 4.83 20.59 -7.72
C THR A 194 3.85 21.10 -6.66
N SER A 195 3.53 20.31 -5.63
CA SER A 195 2.64 20.72 -4.55
C SER A 195 3.38 21.59 -3.52
N PRO A 196 3.00 22.87 -3.32
CA PRO A 196 3.58 23.70 -2.26
C PRO A 196 3.26 23.17 -0.85
N ILE A 197 2.14 22.46 -0.69
CA ILE A 197 1.68 21.89 0.59
C ILE A 197 2.65 20.80 1.08
N THR A 198 3.18 19.99 0.16
CA THR A 198 4.17 18.96 0.47
C THR A 198 5.40 19.55 1.17
N TYR A 199 5.97 20.62 0.60
CA TYR A 199 7.14 21.28 1.19
C TYR A 199 6.81 22.02 2.47
N PHE A 200 5.59 22.55 2.60
CA PHE A 200 5.13 23.18 3.83
C PHE A 200 5.04 22.17 4.98
N LEU A 201 4.35 21.04 4.78
CA LEU A 201 4.18 20.02 5.81
C LEU A 201 5.51 19.37 6.17
N ALA A 202 6.36 19.06 5.18
CA ALA A 202 7.69 18.53 5.44
C ALA A 202 8.54 19.50 6.29
N ASN A 203 8.51 20.81 5.98
CA ASN A 203 9.22 21.80 6.77
C ASN A 203 8.63 21.96 8.18
N LEU A 204 7.29 22.02 8.30
CA LEU A 204 6.61 22.16 9.57
C LEU A 204 6.92 20.99 10.50
N LEU A 205 6.73 19.75 10.03
CA LEU A 205 7.01 18.55 10.81
C LEU A 205 8.50 18.44 11.15
N GLY A 206 9.37 18.70 10.18
CA GLY A 206 10.81 18.71 10.39
C GLY A 206 11.25 19.70 11.47
N VAL A 207 10.68 20.91 11.52
CA VAL A 207 11.05 21.90 12.54
C VAL A 207 10.42 21.62 13.90
N VAL A 208 9.17 21.14 13.92
CA VAL A 208 8.42 20.94 15.17
C VAL A 208 8.96 19.75 15.97
N ILE A 209 9.34 18.68 15.29
CA ILE A 209 9.64 17.38 15.90
C ILE A 209 11.16 17.12 16.00
N HIS A 210 11.98 17.95 15.35
CA HIS A 210 13.44 17.81 15.42
C HIS A 210 13.98 17.92 16.85
N ASP A 211 14.89 17.01 17.18
CA ASP A 211 15.51 16.84 18.51
C ASP A 211 14.50 16.76 19.68
N ARG A 212 13.24 16.39 19.42
CA ARG A 212 12.26 16.15 20.47
C ARG A 212 12.42 14.72 20.99
N PRO A 213 12.67 14.51 22.30
CA PRO A 213 12.74 13.16 22.85
C PRO A 213 11.37 12.48 22.74
N VAL A 214 11.36 11.23 22.29
CA VAL A 214 10.16 10.41 22.21
C VAL A 214 10.01 9.66 23.53
N ILE A 215 8.84 9.78 24.16
CA ILE A 215 8.50 9.03 25.37
C ILE A 215 7.29 8.17 25.03
N CYS A 216 7.53 6.87 24.83
CA CYS A 216 6.46 5.92 24.52
C CYS A 216 5.49 5.76 25.70
N SER A 217 4.20 5.66 25.40
CA SER A 217 3.15 5.25 26.33
C SER A 217 3.05 3.72 26.44
N GLN A 218 2.31 3.21 27.45
CA GLN A 218 2.18 1.76 27.68
C GLN A 218 1.61 0.98 26.47
N THR A 219 0.88 1.64 25.58
CA THR A 219 0.34 1.05 24.34
C THR A 219 1.28 1.12 23.15
N GLU A 220 2.34 1.92 23.24
CA GLU A 220 3.32 2.14 22.17
C GLU A 220 4.60 1.31 22.36
N TYR A 221 4.76 0.68 23.53
CA TYR A 221 5.84 -0.27 23.76
C TYR A 221 5.59 -1.59 23.03
N ASN A 222 6.65 -2.10 22.41
CA ASN A 222 6.70 -3.48 21.94
C ASN A 222 7.19 -4.36 23.07
N PHE A 223 6.42 -5.41 23.37
CA PHE A 223 6.74 -6.34 24.46
C PHE A 223 7.48 -7.56 23.91
N LEU A 224 8.68 -7.81 24.45
CA LEU A 224 9.50 -8.96 24.08
C LEU A 224 9.91 -9.77 25.33
N GLN A 225 10.13 -11.07 25.16
CA GLN A 225 10.65 -11.93 26.23
C GLN A 225 12.12 -12.28 25.94
N PRO A 226 13.06 -11.95 26.83
CA PRO A 226 14.46 -12.30 26.65
C PRO A 226 14.71 -13.78 26.95
N PRO A 227 15.80 -14.38 26.44
CA PRO A 227 16.23 -15.72 26.79
C PRO A 227 16.48 -15.90 28.31
N THR A 228 16.40 -17.14 28.79
CA THR A 228 16.60 -17.44 30.22
C THR A 228 18.05 -17.11 30.63
N ASN A 229 18.22 -16.18 31.58
CA ASN A 229 19.48 -15.62 32.11
C ASN A 229 20.05 -14.36 31.43
N MET A 230 19.25 -13.58 30.69
CA MET A 230 19.66 -12.25 30.22
C MET A 230 18.70 -11.16 30.71
N THR A 231 19.22 -9.97 30.97
CA THR A 231 18.38 -8.78 31.22
C THR A 231 17.90 -8.20 29.89
N CYS A 232 16.83 -7.41 29.93
CA CYS A 232 16.31 -6.73 28.74
C CYS A 232 17.34 -5.79 28.11
N GLY A 233 18.17 -5.13 28.91
CA GLY A 233 19.27 -4.31 28.44
C GLY A 233 20.33 -5.14 27.71
N ASP A 234 20.85 -6.19 28.36
CA ASP A 234 21.92 -7.03 27.79
C ASP A 234 21.48 -7.74 26.50
N TYR A 235 20.19 -8.12 26.42
CA TYR A 235 19.66 -8.80 25.24
C TYR A 235 19.50 -7.86 24.03
N LEU A 236 19.21 -6.58 24.27
CA LEU A 236 18.90 -5.61 23.22
C LEU A 236 20.06 -4.66 22.89
N ASP A 237 21.18 -4.75 23.59
CA ASP A 237 22.36 -3.89 23.37
C ASP A 237 22.86 -3.99 21.92
N ASP A 238 23.06 -5.22 21.41
CA ASP A 238 23.44 -5.49 20.02
C ASP A 238 22.41 -4.96 19.00
N TYR A 239 21.12 -4.96 19.35
CA TYR A 239 20.06 -4.49 18.47
C TYR A 239 20.13 -2.96 18.29
N PHE A 240 20.39 -2.23 19.38
CA PHE A 240 20.48 -0.77 19.37
C PHE A 240 21.81 -0.21 18.84
N GLU A 241 22.81 -1.06 18.57
CA GLU A 241 23.99 -0.64 17.79
C GLU A 241 23.63 -0.24 16.35
N THR A 242 22.59 -0.85 15.79
CA THR A 242 22.18 -0.69 14.39
C THR A 242 20.79 -0.09 14.20
N HIS A 243 19.96 -0.08 15.24
CA HIS A 243 18.59 0.41 15.20
C HIS A 243 18.38 1.55 16.20
N THR A 244 17.44 2.44 15.90
CA THR A 244 17.03 3.54 16.78
C THR A 244 16.05 3.04 17.85
N GLY A 245 15.98 3.75 18.97
CA GLY A 245 15.04 3.46 20.06
C GLY A 245 15.70 3.31 21.42
N TYR A 246 14.94 2.82 22.40
CA TYR A 246 15.43 2.56 23.75
C TYR A 246 14.56 1.53 24.50
N VAL A 247 15.10 0.98 25.58
CA VAL A 247 14.40 0.07 26.51
C VAL A 247 14.00 0.85 27.77
N ASN A 248 12.76 0.72 28.20
CA ASN A 248 12.27 1.40 29.42
C ASN A 248 12.64 0.64 30.71
N ASN A 249 12.68 -0.69 30.68
CA ASN A 249 12.98 -1.57 31.82
C ASN A 249 14.24 -2.46 31.58
N PRO A 250 15.45 -1.87 31.49
CA PRO A 250 16.66 -2.61 31.15
C PRO A 250 17.03 -3.70 32.17
N ASP A 251 16.69 -3.51 33.45
CA ASP A 251 17.08 -4.41 34.55
C ASP A 251 16.15 -5.63 34.69
N GLU A 252 15.02 -5.68 33.96
CA GLU A 252 14.07 -6.78 34.07
C GLU A 252 14.48 -7.99 33.22
N SER A 253 14.15 -9.20 33.70
CA SER A 253 14.41 -10.46 33.00
C SER A 253 13.17 -11.05 32.33
N SER A 254 12.09 -10.27 32.24
CA SER A 254 10.80 -10.67 31.65
C SER A 254 10.02 -9.43 31.18
N ASN A 255 9.32 -9.53 30.05
CA ASN A 255 8.49 -8.46 29.47
C ASN A 255 9.24 -7.15 29.22
N CYS A 256 10.25 -7.20 28.35
CA CYS A 256 10.98 -6.00 27.93
C CYS A 256 10.07 -5.03 27.19
N GLU A 257 10.05 -3.78 27.63
CA GLU A 257 9.31 -2.66 27.05
C GLU A 257 10.23 -1.89 26.10
N VAL A 258 10.01 -2.03 24.80
CA VAL A 258 10.88 -1.51 23.76
C VAL A 258 10.19 -0.40 22.96
N CYS A 259 10.78 0.79 22.95
CA CYS A 259 10.35 1.92 22.15
C CYS A 259 11.20 2.01 20.88
N ALA A 260 10.57 2.12 19.72
CA ALA A 260 11.25 2.07 18.41
C ALA A 260 11.98 3.38 18.03
N TYR A 261 11.68 4.48 18.71
CA TYR A 261 12.20 5.81 18.40
C TYR A 261 12.76 6.44 19.67
N ASN A 262 13.92 7.08 19.56
CA ASN A 262 14.55 7.80 20.67
C ASN A 262 14.29 9.31 20.54
N VAL A 263 14.45 9.83 19.33
CA VAL A 263 14.16 11.23 19.00
C VAL A 263 13.16 11.31 17.85
N GLY A 264 12.46 12.44 17.79
CA GLY A 264 11.45 12.69 16.76
C GLY A 264 12.00 12.58 15.33
N ASP A 265 13.30 12.84 15.16
CA ASP A 265 14.03 12.64 13.91
C ASP A 265 13.95 11.19 13.41
N ASP A 266 14.01 10.20 14.29
CA ASP A 266 13.94 8.79 13.92
C ASP A 266 12.60 8.48 13.22
N PHE A 267 11.52 9.08 13.74
CA PHE A 267 10.19 8.97 13.15
C PHE A 267 10.08 9.74 11.83
N ILE A 268 10.45 11.03 11.79
CA ILE A 268 10.28 11.83 10.56
C ILE A 268 11.21 11.38 9.42
N ASN A 269 12.38 10.82 9.75
CA ASN A 269 13.26 10.18 8.78
C ASN A 269 12.55 8.99 8.13
N SER A 270 11.83 8.15 8.88
CA SER A 270 11.09 7.00 8.33
C SER A 270 10.09 7.37 7.22
N ILE A 271 9.48 8.56 7.31
CA ILE A 271 8.56 9.11 6.31
C ILE A 271 9.23 10.03 5.28
N GLY A 272 10.56 10.14 5.32
CA GLY A 272 11.33 10.86 4.31
C GLY A 272 11.47 12.36 4.54
N ILE A 273 11.31 12.83 5.77
CA ILE A 273 11.43 14.25 6.09
C ILE A 273 12.71 14.44 6.88
N TYR A 274 13.67 15.16 6.28
CA TYR A 274 14.92 15.49 6.94
C TYR A 274 14.93 16.95 7.39
N TYR A 275 15.40 17.18 8.62
CA TYR A 275 15.62 18.54 9.12
C TYR A 275 16.62 19.34 8.27
N SER A 276 17.59 18.68 7.64
CA SER A 276 18.57 19.29 6.72
C SER A 276 17.91 19.97 5.51
N ASP A 277 16.75 19.49 5.07
CA ASP A 277 16.05 19.99 3.88
C ASP A 277 15.22 21.24 4.12
N ARG A 278 15.15 21.75 5.36
CA ARG A 278 14.27 22.85 5.74
C ARG A 278 14.39 24.07 4.81
N TRP A 279 15.61 24.52 4.52
CA TRP A 279 15.84 25.71 3.68
C TRP A 279 15.50 25.44 2.22
N ARG A 280 15.90 24.27 1.70
CA ARG A 280 15.54 23.78 0.36
C ARG A 280 14.03 23.74 0.16
N ASN A 281 13.29 23.33 1.19
CA ASN A 281 11.84 23.21 1.14
C ASN A 281 11.15 24.59 1.22
N VAL A 282 11.71 25.57 1.94
CA VAL A 282 11.22 26.96 1.93
C VAL A 282 11.36 27.57 0.54
N ASP A 283 12.53 27.43 -0.09
CA ASP A 283 12.79 27.97 -1.42
C ASP A 283 11.85 27.36 -2.47
N ARG A 284 11.69 26.02 -2.44
CA ARG A 284 10.77 25.32 -3.36
C ARG A 284 9.31 25.71 -3.12
N ARG A 285 8.88 25.87 -1.88
CA ARG A 285 7.53 26.32 -1.55
C ARG A 285 7.27 27.73 -2.08
N ALA A 286 8.18 28.68 -1.85
CA ALA A 286 8.04 30.06 -2.28
C ALA A 286 7.97 30.17 -3.80
N ILE A 287 8.84 29.44 -4.50
CA ILE A 287 8.86 29.39 -5.97
C ILE A 287 7.58 28.77 -6.52
N LEU A 288 7.11 27.63 -5.99
CA LEU A 288 5.90 26.96 -6.47
C LEU A 288 4.61 27.74 -6.13
N ALA A 289 4.56 28.42 -4.99
CA ALA A 289 3.46 29.32 -4.66
C ALA A 289 3.41 30.50 -5.64
N HIS A 290 4.56 31.10 -5.95
CA HIS A 290 4.65 32.19 -6.92
C HIS A 290 4.27 31.76 -8.35
N ILE A 291 4.67 30.54 -8.75
CA ILE A 291 4.30 29.92 -10.03
C ILE A 291 2.78 29.68 -10.11
N ASN A 292 2.16 29.22 -9.02
CA ASN A 292 0.71 29.00 -8.97
C ASN A 292 -0.08 30.33 -8.98
N ASP A 293 0.44 31.38 -8.34
CA ASP A 293 -0.19 32.71 -8.29
C ASP A 293 -0.07 33.48 -9.62
N LEU A 294 0.95 33.20 -10.44
CA LEU A 294 1.20 33.88 -11.73
C LEU A 294 0.41 33.31 -12.91
N GLY A 295 -0.34 32.21 -12.74
CA GLY A 295 -1.25 31.66 -13.76
C GLY A 295 -0.63 31.19 -15.08
N SER A 296 0.67 31.40 -15.34
CA SER A 296 1.37 30.91 -16.53
C SER A 296 2.89 30.95 -16.38
N PRO A 297 3.54 29.85 -15.98
CA PRO A 297 4.98 29.70 -16.15
C PRO A 297 5.26 29.19 -17.56
N ASP A 298 6.32 29.72 -18.18
CA ASP A 298 6.91 29.16 -19.39
C ASP A 298 7.27 27.68 -19.14
N LEU A 299 6.73 26.76 -19.95
CA LEU A 299 6.89 25.30 -19.83
C LEU A 299 8.37 24.87 -19.76
N VAL A 300 9.26 25.64 -20.40
CA VAL A 300 10.72 25.45 -20.38
C VAL A 300 11.29 25.57 -18.97
N THR A 301 10.80 26.53 -18.19
CA THR A 301 11.21 26.76 -16.80
C THR A 301 10.74 25.61 -15.92
N LEU A 302 9.52 25.09 -16.15
CA LEU A 302 8.98 23.93 -15.43
C LEU A 302 9.77 22.64 -15.73
N THR A 303 10.09 22.38 -17.02
CA THR A 303 10.83 21.17 -17.42
C THR A 303 12.27 21.12 -16.89
N LYS A 304 12.98 22.26 -16.86
CA LYS A 304 14.33 22.35 -16.27
C LYS A 304 14.33 22.20 -14.75
N PHE A 305 13.26 22.61 -14.08
CA PHE A 305 13.16 22.57 -12.61
C PHE A 305 12.68 21.20 -12.09
N ILE A 306 11.79 20.53 -12.82
CA ILE A 306 11.19 19.24 -12.40
C ILE A 306 11.98 18.03 -12.93
N GLY A 307 12.88 18.23 -13.89
CA GLY A 307 13.72 17.16 -14.46
C GLY A 307 12.92 16.12 -15.25
N ILE A 308 11.85 16.54 -15.93
CA ILE A 308 11.00 15.67 -16.75
C ILE A 308 11.56 15.62 -18.19
N PRO A 309 11.80 14.42 -18.77
CA PRO A 309 12.13 14.32 -20.19
C PRO A 309 10.94 14.77 -21.05
N THR A 310 11.18 15.65 -22.02
CA THR A 310 10.16 16.17 -22.94
C THR A 310 9.54 15.03 -23.76
N PRO A 311 8.20 14.89 -23.81
CA PRO A 311 7.53 13.84 -24.59
C PRO A 311 7.60 14.14 -26.09
N LYS A 312 7.90 13.10 -26.89
CA LYS A 312 8.18 13.18 -28.33
C LYS A 312 6.95 13.33 -29.26
N SER A 313 5.73 13.52 -28.74
CA SER A 313 4.54 13.57 -29.62
C SER A 313 3.47 14.61 -29.23
N THR A 314 3.04 15.36 -30.24
CA THR A 314 2.09 16.49 -30.20
C THR A 314 0.69 16.18 -29.64
N PRO A 315 0.11 14.97 -29.80
CA PRO A 315 -1.25 14.68 -29.30
C PRO A 315 -1.35 14.62 -27.76
N GLN A 316 -0.35 14.03 -27.09
CA GLN A 316 -0.30 13.94 -25.63
C GLN A 316 -0.02 15.29 -24.97
N PHE A 317 0.69 16.18 -25.67
CA PHE A 317 1.00 17.52 -25.22
C PHE A 317 -0.25 18.42 -25.12
N LEU A 318 -1.15 18.34 -26.10
CA LEU A 318 -2.40 19.13 -26.10
C LEU A 318 -3.39 18.67 -25.01
N GLN A 319 -3.47 17.35 -24.75
CA GLN A 319 -4.24 16.83 -23.61
C GLN A 319 -3.67 17.32 -22.27
N THR A 320 -2.33 17.34 -22.14
CA THR A 320 -1.65 17.79 -20.91
C THR A 320 -1.93 19.26 -20.60
N ILE A 321 -1.94 20.14 -21.62
CA ILE A 321 -2.28 21.55 -21.46
C ILE A 321 -3.77 21.74 -21.13
N GLY A 322 -4.65 20.98 -21.79
CA GLY A 322 -6.09 21.02 -21.53
C GLY A 322 -6.44 20.61 -20.09
N THR A 323 -5.78 19.57 -19.58
CA THR A 323 -5.99 19.10 -18.19
C THR A 323 -5.38 20.07 -17.18
N TYR A 324 -4.21 20.67 -17.46
CA TYR A 324 -3.61 21.68 -16.59
C TYR A 324 -4.52 22.91 -16.45
N LEU A 325 -5.02 23.46 -17.56
CA LEU A 325 -5.93 24.61 -17.57
C LEU A 325 -7.26 24.32 -16.84
N TYR A 326 -7.76 23.08 -16.94
CA TYR A 326 -8.98 22.65 -16.24
C TYR A 326 -8.79 22.56 -14.71
N TYR A 327 -7.64 22.05 -14.24
CA TYR A 327 -7.38 21.88 -12.80
C TYR A 327 -6.88 23.14 -12.09
N THR A 328 -6.26 24.09 -12.80
CA THR A 328 -5.81 25.36 -12.21
C THR A 328 -6.89 26.44 -12.19
N GLY A 329 -8.10 26.17 -12.71
CA GLY A 329 -9.19 27.14 -12.76
C GLY A 329 -8.88 28.38 -13.60
N ALA A 330 -7.99 28.25 -14.60
CA ALA A 330 -7.61 29.38 -15.45
C ALA A 330 -8.83 29.84 -16.27
N ASP A 331 -9.14 31.14 -16.19
CA ASP A 331 -10.30 31.73 -16.86
C ASP A 331 -10.13 31.65 -18.39
N THR A 332 -10.84 30.69 -19.01
CA THR A 332 -10.79 30.40 -20.45
C THR A 332 -11.58 31.41 -21.30
N SER A 333 -12.22 32.40 -20.68
CA SER A 333 -13.02 33.42 -21.38
C SER A 333 -12.18 34.45 -22.14
N ASN A 334 -10.88 34.57 -21.84
CA ASN A 334 -10.01 35.56 -22.45
C ASN A 334 -9.29 34.99 -23.68
N VAL A 335 -9.91 35.20 -24.86
CA VAL A 335 -9.42 34.77 -26.18
C VAL A 335 -7.99 35.26 -26.46
N ALA A 336 -7.57 36.39 -25.87
CA ALA A 336 -6.21 36.91 -25.99
C ALA A 336 -5.15 36.00 -25.34
N THR A 337 -5.49 35.34 -24.23
CA THR A 337 -4.59 34.43 -23.51
C THR A 337 -4.38 33.14 -24.30
N VAL A 338 -5.47 32.59 -24.87
CA VAL A 338 -5.40 31.40 -25.73
C VAL A 338 -4.64 31.71 -27.03
N ALA A 339 -4.84 32.89 -27.62
CA ALA A 339 -4.13 33.31 -28.82
C ALA A 339 -2.63 33.56 -28.57
N ALA A 340 -2.25 34.11 -27.42
CA ALA A 340 -0.84 34.29 -27.04
C ALA A 340 -0.13 32.95 -26.83
N ILE A 341 -0.80 31.98 -26.19
CA ILE A 341 -0.28 30.62 -25.99
C ILE A 341 -0.09 29.91 -27.35
N LEU A 342 -1.08 29.98 -28.25
CA LEU A 342 -0.98 29.38 -29.59
C LEU A 342 0.08 30.04 -30.49
N SER A 343 0.26 31.37 -30.38
CA SER A 343 1.29 32.12 -31.09
C SER A 343 2.72 31.74 -30.64
N SER A 344 2.93 31.60 -29.33
CA SER A 344 4.20 31.13 -28.77
C SER A 344 4.51 29.68 -29.17
N ILE A 345 3.49 28.82 -29.23
CA ILE A 345 3.62 27.42 -29.69
C ILE A 345 4.00 27.33 -31.17
N SER A 346 3.42 28.15 -32.05
CA SER A 346 3.76 28.24 -33.49
C SER A 346 5.23 28.65 -33.71
N THR A 347 5.73 29.56 -32.87
CA THR A 347 7.11 30.07 -32.95
C THR A 347 8.14 29.03 -32.46
N ILE A 348 7.73 28.11 -31.58
CA ILE A 348 8.59 27.04 -31.05
C ILE A 348 8.65 25.87 -32.04
N ILE A 349 7.52 25.48 -32.65
CA ILE A 349 7.46 24.41 -33.65
C ILE A 349 8.26 24.76 -34.92
N SER A 350 8.34 26.05 -35.28
CA SER A 350 9.11 26.51 -36.45
C SER A 350 10.62 26.60 -36.22
N LYS A 351 11.12 26.34 -35.00
CA LYS A 351 12.54 26.47 -34.64
C LYS A 351 13.26 25.16 -34.33
N GLU A 352 12.62 24.00 -34.45
CA GLU A 352 13.34 22.72 -34.34
C GLU A 352 14.14 22.42 -35.63
N PRO A 353 15.48 22.31 -35.58
CA PRO A 353 16.24 21.68 -36.64
C PRO A 353 16.02 20.18 -36.56
N GLN A 354 15.62 19.57 -37.67
CA GLN A 354 15.51 18.12 -37.82
C GLN A 354 16.86 17.45 -37.50
N LEU A 355 16.91 16.68 -36.41
CA LEU A 355 17.94 15.68 -36.12
C LEU A 355 17.35 14.52 -35.32
#